data_AF-A0A2V6R6D2-F1
#
_entry.id   AF-A0A2V6R6D2-F1
#
_cell.length_a   1.000
_cell.length_b   1.000
_cell.length_c   1.000
_cell.angle_alpha   90.00
_cell.angle_beta   90.00
_cell.angle_gamma   90.00
#
_symmetry.space_group_name_H-M   'P 1'
#
loop_
_entity.id
_entity.type
_entity.pdbx_description
1 polymer ?
#
loop_
_entity_poly.entity_id
_entity_poly.type
_entity_poly.pdbx_seq_one_letter_code
_entity_poly.pdbx_strand_id
1 'polypeptide(L)'
;MLAHRIACLTAAATLALILAGGLVTDTGSALAVPDWPTTFGYNLFLYPWSKMVGGVLYEHSHRLLGAVVGALTVGLALVLWRGERRWWVRALGLAAVLLVAVQGVLGGLRVLLRAETIAIVHGCLAPAFFALTVVLARVTGAGWAASPPPAPGGPLRALAVAACLVLYVQIVLGALLTHGGWVGLHLAGAAAVFVFVPIVTARARATGQPAFAGPARALLGLLLVQLPLGAGAFLAR
;
A
#
# COMPACT_ATOMS: atom_id res chain seq x y z
N MET A 1 -17.44 -7.79 13.81
CA MET A 1 -17.45 -8.55 12.54
C MET A 1 -17.53 -7.67 11.30
N LEU A 2 -18.49 -6.73 11.21
CA LEU A 2 -18.61 -5.83 10.05
C LEU A 2 -17.35 -5.01 9.77
N ALA A 3 -16.80 -4.31 10.79
CA ALA A 3 -15.57 -3.52 10.65
C ALA A 3 -14.40 -4.33 10.06
N HIS A 4 -14.24 -5.57 10.53
CA HIS A 4 -13.19 -6.47 10.03
C HIS A 4 -13.39 -6.83 8.56
N ARG A 5 -14.62 -7.17 8.15
CA ARG A 5 -14.93 -7.48 6.75
C ARG A 5 -14.65 -6.29 5.84
N ILE A 6 -15.08 -5.09 6.23
CA ILE A 6 -14.82 -3.87 5.47
C ILE A 6 -13.31 -3.58 5.43
N ALA A 7 -12.58 -3.75 6.53
CA ALA A 7 -11.13 -3.53 6.57
C ALA A 7 -10.38 -4.51 5.66
N CYS A 8 -10.73 -5.80 5.66
CA CYS A 8 -10.17 -6.79 4.73
C CYS A 8 -10.48 -6.44 3.28
N LEU A 9 -11.72 -6.05 2.97
CA LEU A 9 -12.12 -5.61 1.64
C LEU A 9 -11.36 -4.35 1.21
N THR A 10 -11.19 -3.39 2.11
CA THR A 10 -10.43 -2.15 1.86
C THR A 10 -8.96 -2.48 1.56
N ALA A 11 -8.34 -3.38 2.33
CA ALA A 11 -6.97 -3.82 2.08
C ALA A 11 -6.84 -4.52 0.72
N ALA A 12 -7.75 -5.44 0.39
CA ALA A 12 -7.76 -6.13 -0.90
C ALA A 12 -7.95 -5.15 -2.08
N ALA A 13 -8.91 -4.22 -1.97
CA ALA A 13 -9.13 -3.19 -2.98
C ALA A 13 -7.95 -2.23 -3.10
N THR A 14 -7.27 -1.91 -2.00
CA THR A 14 -6.06 -1.08 -2.00
C THR A 14 -4.89 -1.79 -2.68
N LEU A 15 -4.73 -3.11 -2.47
CA LEU A 15 -3.76 -3.90 -3.20
C LEU A 15 -4.04 -3.87 -4.71
N ALA A 16 -5.29 -4.10 -5.12
CA ALA A 16 -5.70 -4.00 -6.51
C ALA A 16 -5.45 -2.59 -7.10
N LEU A 17 -5.70 -1.53 -6.32
CA LEU A 17 -5.44 -0.15 -6.70
C LEU A 17 -3.94 0.11 -6.95
N ILE A 18 -3.06 -0.41 -6.08
CA ILE A 18 -1.61 -0.29 -6.24
C ILE A 18 -1.15 -1.01 -7.51
N LEU A 19 -1.64 -2.22 -7.76
CA LEU A 19 -1.32 -2.97 -8.98
C LEU A 19 -1.81 -2.21 -10.23
N ALA A 20 -3.03 -1.67 -10.20
CA ALA A 20 -3.54 -0.83 -11.29
C ALA A 20 -2.69 0.43 -11.51
N GLY A 21 -2.19 1.06 -10.44
CA GLY A 21 -1.27 2.20 -10.53
C GLY A 21 0.08 1.84 -11.15
N GLY A 22 0.60 0.65 -10.84
CA GLY A 22 1.77 0.07 -11.52
C GLY A 22 1.52 -0.09 -13.02
N LEU A 23 0.38 -0.67 -13.41
CA LEU A 23 0.00 -0.81 -14.83
C LEU A 23 -0.11 0.55 -15.54
N VAL A 24 -0.70 1.56 -14.89
CA VAL A 24 -0.77 2.93 -15.46
C VAL A 24 0.62 3.49 -15.74
N THR A 25 1.58 3.23 -14.85
CA THR A 25 2.97 3.67 -14.98
C THR A 25 3.68 2.91 -16.10
N ASP A 26 3.64 1.58 -16.07
CA ASP A 26 4.35 0.72 -17.02
C ASP A 26 3.81 0.82 -18.45
N THR A 27 2.52 1.12 -18.62
CA THR A 27 1.91 1.34 -19.95
C THR A 27 2.06 2.77 -20.46
N GLY A 28 2.69 3.68 -19.69
CA GLY A 28 2.78 5.10 -20.05
C GLY A 28 1.43 5.84 -20.07
N SER A 29 0.38 5.25 -19.47
CA SER A 29 -0.99 5.75 -19.51
C SER A 29 -1.26 6.89 -18.54
N ALA A 30 -0.27 7.25 -17.70
CA ALA A 30 -0.40 8.19 -16.60
C ALA A 30 -1.00 9.55 -17.00
N LEU A 31 -0.74 10.04 -18.22
CA LEU A 31 -1.28 11.32 -18.70
C LEU A 31 -2.35 11.15 -19.80
N ALA A 32 -2.90 9.95 -19.95
CA ALA A 32 -3.94 9.66 -20.94
C ALA A 32 -5.23 10.45 -20.68
N VAL A 33 -5.50 10.82 -19.42
CA VAL A 33 -6.60 11.72 -19.03
C VAL A 33 -6.00 13.01 -18.46
N PRO A 34 -6.09 14.15 -19.17
CA PRO A 34 -5.33 15.36 -18.86
C PRO A 34 -5.98 16.27 -17.80
N ASP A 35 -7.17 15.95 -17.33
CA ASP A 35 -7.92 16.70 -16.32
C ASP A 35 -8.13 15.88 -15.04
N TRP A 36 -8.48 16.57 -13.94
CA TRP A 36 -8.89 16.00 -12.65
C TRP A 36 -9.71 17.05 -11.91
N PRO A 37 -10.77 16.71 -11.15
CA PRO A 37 -11.27 15.37 -10.82
C PRO A 37 -12.16 14.73 -11.89
N THR A 38 -12.45 15.45 -12.98
CA THR A 38 -13.21 14.96 -14.13
C THR A 38 -12.40 14.01 -15.01
N THR A 39 -13.06 13.43 -16.00
CA THR A 39 -12.41 12.70 -17.11
C THR A 39 -12.92 13.27 -18.43
N PHE A 40 -12.10 14.07 -19.10
CA PHE A 40 -12.45 14.86 -20.29
C PHE A 40 -13.72 15.72 -20.08
N GLY A 41 -13.82 16.37 -18.92
CA GLY A 41 -14.97 17.19 -18.53
C GLY A 41 -16.21 16.41 -18.08
N TYR A 42 -16.23 15.08 -18.21
CA TYR A 42 -17.28 14.25 -17.62
C TYR A 42 -17.05 14.08 -16.12
N ASN A 43 -18.14 13.96 -15.37
CA ASN A 43 -18.08 13.45 -14.01
C ASN A 43 -17.38 12.07 -14.02
N LEU A 44 -16.53 11.81 -13.03
CA LEU A 44 -15.73 10.59 -12.91
C LEU A 44 -16.57 9.31 -13.10
N PHE A 45 -17.77 9.25 -12.54
CA PHE A 45 -18.61 8.04 -12.58
C PHE A 45 -19.51 7.94 -13.82
N LEU A 46 -19.57 8.99 -14.63
CA LEU A 46 -20.46 9.09 -15.80
C LEU A 46 -19.69 9.13 -17.12
N TYR A 47 -18.38 8.89 -17.08
CA TYR A 47 -17.58 8.80 -18.30
C TYR A 47 -18.02 7.56 -19.12
N PRO A 48 -18.26 7.69 -20.44
CA PRO A 48 -18.79 6.59 -21.23
C PRO A 48 -17.83 5.41 -21.35
N TRP A 49 -18.30 4.20 -21.00
CA TRP A 49 -17.52 2.95 -21.09
C TRP A 49 -16.96 2.68 -22.48
N SER A 50 -17.69 3.05 -23.55
CA SER A 50 -17.22 2.90 -24.93
C SER A 50 -15.99 3.76 -25.27
N LYS A 51 -15.68 4.77 -24.45
CA LYS A 51 -14.51 5.65 -24.61
C LYS A 51 -13.34 5.26 -23.70
N MET A 52 -13.47 4.20 -22.90
CA MET A 52 -12.39 3.66 -22.07
C MET A 52 -11.52 2.70 -22.88
N VAL A 53 -10.73 3.24 -23.80
CA VAL A 53 -9.88 2.49 -24.72
C VAL A 53 -8.42 2.91 -24.60
N GLY A 54 -7.49 1.99 -24.87
CA GLY A 54 -6.04 2.26 -24.78
C GLY A 54 -5.64 2.77 -23.40
N GLY A 55 -4.80 3.82 -23.35
CA GLY A 55 -4.32 4.40 -22.09
C GLY A 55 -5.43 4.94 -21.18
N VAL A 56 -6.55 5.38 -21.75
CA VAL A 56 -7.71 5.88 -20.98
C VAL A 56 -8.32 4.75 -20.15
N LEU A 57 -8.33 3.51 -20.64
CA LEU A 57 -8.83 2.36 -19.89
C LEU A 57 -8.05 2.19 -18.58
N TYR A 58 -6.72 2.24 -18.64
CA TYR A 58 -5.86 2.06 -17.47
C TYR A 58 -6.00 3.21 -16.48
N GLU A 59 -5.83 4.45 -16.94
CA GLU A 59 -5.86 5.65 -16.09
C GLU A 59 -7.25 5.86 -15.46
N HIS A 60 -8.33 5.73 -16.23
CA HIS A 60 -9.67 5.93 -15.70
C HIS A 60 -10.11 4.80 -14.75
N SER A 61 -9.79 3.54 -15.07
CA SER A 61 -10.08 2.41 -14.15
C SER A 61 -9.33 2.54 -12.83
N HIS A 62 -8.08 3.01 -12.87
CA HIS A 62 -7.31 3.31 -11.66
C HIS A 62 -7.98 4.41 -10.82
N ARG A 63 -8.48 5.48 -11.43
CA ARG A 63 -9.23 6.55 -10.72
C ARG A 63 -10.53 6.04 -10.09
N LEU A 64 -11.28 5.19 -10.81
CA LEU A 64 -12.49 4.55 -10.28
C LEU A 64 -12.17 3.66 -9.07
N LEU A 65 -11.11 2.85 -9.16
CA LEU A 65 -10.63 2.06 -8.02
C LEU A 65 -10.22 2.96 -6.84
N GLY A 66 -9.58 4.10 -7.11
CA GLY A 66 -9.24 5.10 -6.10
C GLY A 66 -10.47 5.62 -5.36
N ALA A 67 -11.55 5.92 -6.10
CA ALA A 67 -12.82 6.33 -5.51
C ALA A 67 -13.47 5.21 -4.67
N VAL A 68 -13.43 3.96 -5.14
CA VAL A 68 -13.93 2.80 -4.38
C VAL A 68 -13.15 2.63 -3.07
N VAL A 69 -11.82 2.69 -3.11
CA VAL A 69 -10.97 2.59 -1.90
C VAL A 69 -11.25 3.75 -0.95
N GLY A 70 -11.41 4.97 -1.46
CA GLY A 70 -11.82 6.13 -0.65
C GLY A 70 -13.15 5.91 0.06
N ALA A 71 -14.18 5.46 -0.67
CA ALA A 71 -15.50 5.18 -0.12
C ALA A 71 -15.47 4.06 0.94
N LEU A 72 -14.76 2.96 0.67
CA LEU A 72 -14.56 1.87 1.63
C LEU A 72 -13.86 2.34 2.90
N THR A 73 -12.86 3.22 2.76
CA THR A 73 -12.09 3.77 3.89
C THR A 73 -12.96 4.67 4.78
N VAL A 74 -13.78 5.54 4.17
CA VAL A 74 -14.75 6.35 4.91
C VAL A 74 -15.80 5.47 5.59
N GLY A 75 -16.35 4.49 4.88
CA GLY A 75 -17.30 3.52 5.44
C GLY A 75 -16.71 2.75 6.63
N LEU A 76 -15.45 2.31 6.52
CA LEU A 76 -14.72 1.68 7.61
C LEU A 76 -14.59 2.61 8.82
N ALA A 77 -14.12 3.84 8.62
CA ALA A 77 -13.96 4.82 9.71
C ALA A 77 -15.30 5.11 10.42
N LEU A 78 -16.40 5.22 9.67
CA LEU A 78 -17.75 5.40 10.21
C LEU A 78 -18.21 4.21 11.06
N VAL A 79 -17.96 2.98 10.62
CA VAL A 79 -18.29 1.77 11.37
C VAL A 79 -17.43 1.67 12.64
N LEU A 80 -16.14 1.99 12.55
CA LEU A 80 -15.25 2.05 13.71
C LEU A 80 -15.71 3.10 14.72
N TRP A 81 -16.05 4.31 14.27
CA TRP A 81 -16.50 5.38 15.15
C TRP A 81 -17.76 4.99 15.94
N ARG A 82 -18.70 4.28 15.30
CA ARG A 82 -19.95 3.84 15.93
C ARG A 82 -19.80 2.63 16.86
N GLY A 83 -18.93 1.68 16.55
CA GLY A 83 -18.92 0.36 17.20
C GLY A 83 -17.63 -0.05 17.91
N GLU A 84 -16.50 0.58 17.62
CA GLU A 84 -15.20 0.21 18.22
C GLU A 84 -15.03 0.94 19.55
N ARG A 85 -14.62 0.27 20.64
CA ARG A 85 -14.42 0.92 21.95
C ARG A 85 -13.01 1.51 22.11
N ARG A 86 -12.03 0.98 21.38
CA ARG A 86 -10.62 1.36 21.48
C ARG A 86 -10.37 2.66 20.71
N TRP A 87 -10.07 3.74 21.43
CA TRP A 87 -9.87 5.07 20.84
C TRP A 87 -8.77 5.08 19.76
N TRP A 88 -7.67 4.34 19.99
CA TRP A 88 -6.55 4.29 19.06
C TRP A 88 -6.93 3.62 17.73
N VAL A 89 -7.84 2.64 17.73
CA VAL A 89 -8.34 2.03 16.49
C VAL A 89 -9.22 3.01 15.71
N ARG A 90 -10.04 3.81 16.41
CA ARG A 90 -10.81 4.89 15.78
C ARG A 90 -9.88 5.95 15.17
N ALA A 91 -8.82 6.32 15.88
CA ALA A 91 -7.81 7.26 15.40
C ALA A 91 -7.09 6.72 14.15
N LEU A 92 -6.76 5.43 14.09
CA LEU A 92 -6.21 4.81 12.88
C LEU A 92 -7.20 4.85 11.70
N GLY A 93 -8.49 4.65 11.96
CA GLY A 93 -9.55 4.80 10.94
C GLY A 93 -9.62 6.22 10.38
N LEU A 94 -9.56 7.24 11.25
CA LEU A 94 -9.50 8.64 10.83
C LEU A 94 -8.21 8.95 10.06
N ALA A 95 -7.07 8.46 10.55
CA ALA A 95 -5.79 8.62 9.87
C ALA A 95 -5.82 8.00 8.46
N ALA A 96 -6.49 6.86 8.27
CA ALA A 96 -6.67 6.25 6.97
C ALA A 96 -7.49 7.14 6.02
N VAL A 97 -8.56 7.77 6.52
CA VAL A 97 -9.37 8.73 5.72
C VAL A 97 -8.53 9.94 5.30
N LEU A 98 -7.76 10.52 6.22
CA LEU A 98 -6.88 11.64 5.90
C LEU A 98 -5.81 11.24 4.89
N LEU A 99 -5.19 10.07 5.08
CA LEU A 99 -4.13 9.57 4.21
C LEU A 99 -4.63 9.26 2.80
N VAL A 100 -5.81 8.65 2.65
CA VAL A 100 -6.40 8.37 1.32
C VAL A 100 -6.84 9.67 0.62
N ALA A 101 -7.29 10.67 1.36
CA ALA A 101 -7.63 11.98 0.80
C ALA A 101 -6.38 12.71 0.28
N VAL A 102 -5.30 12.74 1.08
CA VAL A 102 -3.99 13.25 0.64
C VAL A 102 -3.50 12.49 -0.59
N GLN A 103 -3.66 11.18 -0.59
CA GLN A 103 -3.33 10.33 -1.74
C GLN A 103 -4.07 10.74 -3.02
N GLY A 104 -5.39 10.89 -2.94
CA GLY A 104 -6.22 11.34 -4.06
C GLY A 104 -5.84 12.73 -4.57
N VAL A 105 -5.53 13.66 -3.67
CA VAL A 105 -5.04 15.01 -4.02
C VAL A 105 -3.69 14.93 -4.74
N LEU A 106 -2.71 14.20 -4.19
CA LEU A 106 -1.41 14.02 -4.85
C LEU A 106 -1.56 13.35 -6.22
N GLY A 107 -2.46 12.37 -6.34
CA GLY A 107 -2.79 11.69 -7.59
C GLY A 107 -3.44 12.60 -8.64
N GLY A 108 -4.24 13.58 -8.21
CA GLY A 108 -4.77 14.62 -9.09
C GLY A 108 -3.71 15.65 -9.49
N LEU A 109 -2.94 16.14 -8.51
CA LEU A 109 -1.92 17.17 -8.73
C LEU A 109 -0.80 16.69 -9.66
N ARG A 110 -0.38 15.41 -9.58
CA ARG A 110 0.63 14.88 -10.51
C ARG A 110 0.15 14.92 -11.97
N VAL A 111 -1.15 14.82 -12.22
CA VAL A 111 -1.74 14.96 -13.56
C VAL A 111 -1.80 16.43 -13.98
N LEU A 112 -2.41 17.27 -13.13
CA LEU A 112 -2.63 18.69 -13.45
C LEU A 112 -1.32 19.46 -13.65
N LEU A 113 -0.30 19.15 -12.84
CA LEU A 113 1.00 19.82 -12.88
C LEU A 113 2.03 19.08 -13.74
N ARG A 114 1.69 17.91 -14.29
CA ARG A 114 2.63 17.00 -14.99
C ARG A 114 3.92 16.79 -14.20
N ALA A 115 3.80 16.68 -12.88
CA ALA A 115 4.92 16.73 -11.96
C ALA A 115 5.36 15.31 -11.55
N GLU A 116 6.44 14.84 -12.15
CA GLU A 116 7.02 13.51 -11.87
C GLU A 116 7.39 13.35 -10.39
N THR A 117 7.92 14.38 -9.74
CA THR A 117 8.23 14.33 -8.30
C THR A 117 6.99 14.03 -7.46
N ILE A 118 5.82 14.58 -7.83
CA ILE A 118 4.56 14.28 -7.14
C ILE A 118 4.13 12.85 -7.41
N ALA A 119 4.34 12.33 -8.64
CA ALA A 119 4.09 10.93 -8.96
C ALA A 119 4.94 9.98 -8.11
N ILE A 120 6.23 10.29 -7.90
CA ILE A 120 7.13 9.51 -7.03
C ILE A 120 6.61 9.51 -5.58
N VAL A 121 6.27 10.70 -5.03
CA VAL A 121 5.76 10.81 -3.65
C VAL A 121 4.44 10.07 -3.49
N HIS A 122 3.52 10.22 -4.46
CA HIS A 122 2.26 9.49 -4.53
C HIS A 122 2.50 7.98 -4.57
N GLY A 123 3.41 7.49 -5.41
CA GLY A 123 3.78 6.07 -5.50
C GLY A 123 4.34 5.51 -4.19
N CYS A 124 5.20 6.28 -3.49
CA CYS A 124 5.78 5.85 -2.21
C CYS A 124 4.76 5.84 -1.06
N LEU A 125 3.79 6.75 -1.09
CA LEU A 125 2.79 6.88 -0.03
C LEU A 125 1.70 5.79 -0.11
N ALA A 126 1.44 5.24 -1.30
CA ALA A 126 0.42 4.20 -1.47
C ALA A 126 0.69 2.91 -0.68
N PRO A 127 1.91 2.32 -0.66
CA PRO A 127 2.24 1.20 0.22
C PRO A 127 2.13 1.50 1.72
N ALA A 128 2.40 2.73 2.16
CA ALA A 128 2.20 3.13 3.55
C ALA A 128 0.71 3.13 3.92
N PHE A 129 -0.14 3.65 3.02
CA PHE A 129 -1.59 3.55 3.17
C PHE A 129 -2.06 2.08 3.18
N PHE A 130 -1.56 1.24 2.27
CA PHE A 130 -1.87 -0.19 2.27
C PHE A 130 -1.49 -0.87 3.59
N ALA A 131 -0.29 -0.61 4.12
CA ALA A 131 0.13 -1.14 5.41
C ALA A 131 -0.83 -0.73 6.55
N LEU A 132 -1.31 0.51 6.56
CA LEU A 132 -2.33 0.97 7.51
C LEU A 132 -3.66 0.21 7.36
N THR A 133 -4.13 -0.06 6.13
CA THR A 133 -5.34 -0.86 5.91
C THR A 133 -5.19 -2.30 6.42
N VAL A 134 -4.01 -2.90 6.25
CA VAL A 134 -3.68 -4.24 6.76
C VAL A 134 -3.64 -4.25 8.29
N VAL A 135 -3.07 -3.20 8.91
CA VAL A 135 -3.11 -3.03 10.37
C VAL A 135 -4.56 -2.95 10.87
N LEU A 136 -5.40 -2.12 10.23
CA LEU A 136 -6.82 -2.01 10.56
C LEU A 136 -7.54 -3.36 10.42
N ALA A 137 -7.28 -4.11 9.34
CA ALA A 137 -7.83 -5.45 9.16
C ALA A 137 -7.40 -6.40 10.28
N ARG A 138 -6.13 -6.35 10.70
CA ARG A 138 -5.59 -7.22 11.76
C ARG A 138 -6.19 -6.91 13.14
N VAL A 139 -6.27 -5.64 13.53
CA VAL A 139 -6.68 -5.22 14.88
C VAL A 139 -8.20 -5.26 15.11
N THR A 140 -8.97 -5.26 14.02
CA THR A 140 -10.43 -5.45 14.02
C THR A 140 -10.84 -6.92 13.97
N GLY A 141 -9.90 -7.83 13.69
CA GLY A 141 -10.16 -9.27 13.63
C GLY A 141 -10.47 -9.88 15.00
N ALA A 142 -11.36 -10.88 15.01
CA ALA A 142 -11.82 -11.53 16.25
C ALA A 142 -10.66 -12.10 17.08
N GLY A 143 -9.65 -12.69 16.43
CA GLY A 143 -8.47 -13.22 17.11
C GLY A 143 -7.64 -12.17 17.85
N TRP A 144 -7.60 -10.92 17.37
CA TRP A 144 -6.91 -9.83 18.10
C TRP A 144 -7.71 -9.37 19.31
N ALA A 145 -9.05 -9.32 19.19
CA ALA A 145 -9.92 -8.91 20.29
C ALA A 145 -9.99 -9.96 21.40
N ALA A 146 -9.99 -11.25 21.05
CA ALA A 146 -10.04 -12.36 22.00
C ALA A 146 -8.70 -12.60 22.70
N SER A 147 -7.61 -12.62 21.93
CA SER A 147 -6.25 -12.89 22.44
C SER A 147 -5.25 -12.01 21.71
N PRO A 148 -5.01 -10.76 22.16
CA PRO A 148 -4.02 -9.90 21.54
C PRO A 148 -2.64 -10.58 21.61
N PRO A 149 -1.83 -10.50 20.55
CA PRO A 149 -0.52 -11.11 20.57
C PRO A 149 0.34 -10.48 21.68
N PRO A 150 1.20 -11.28 22.32
CA PRO A 150 2.16 -10.77 23.30
C PRO A 150 3.01 -9.65 22.70
N ALA A 151 3.28 -8.63 23.51
CA ALA A 151 4.17 -7.55 23.12
C ALA A 151 5.58 -8.10 22.87
N PRO A 152 6.25 -7.75 21.75
CA PRO A 152 7.63 -8.15 21.54
C PRO A 152 8.54 -7.48 22.58
N GLY A 153 9.57 -8.20 23.04
CA GLY A 153 10.61 -7.62 23.87
C GLY A 153 11.31 -6.44 23.19
N GLY A 154 11.88 -5.52 23.97
CA GLY A 154 12.50 -4.28 23.47
C GLY A 154 13.42 -4.45 22.25
N PRO A 155 14.39 -5.38 22.28
CA PRO A 155 15.29 -5.62 21.14
C PRO A 155 14.57 -6.10 19.88
N LEU A 156 13.58 -7.01 20.02
CA LEU A 156 12.81 -7.51 18.88
C LEU A 156 11.92 -6.41 18.29
N ARG A 157 11.33 -5.56 19.15
CA ARG A 157 10.55 -4.39 18.72
C ARG A 157 11.42 -3.42 17.92
N ALA A 158 12.61 -3.07 18.44
CA ALA A 158 13.54 -2.17 17.75
C ALA A 158 13.96 -2.74 16.38
N LEU A 159 14.26 -4.04 16.33
CA LEU A 159 14.62 -4.71 15.09
C LEU A 159 13.46 -4.76 14.07
N ALA A 160 12.22 -4.99 14.53
CA ALA A 160 11.04 -4.94 13.67
C ALA A 160 10.80 -3.54 13.10
N VAL A 161 10.96 -2.49 13.92
CA VAL A 161 10.89 -1.09 13.45
C VAL A 161 11.98 -0.82 12.41
N ALA A 162 13.22 -1.23 12.67
CA ALA A 162 14.33 -1.07 11.72
C ALA A 162 14.04 -1.80 10.40
N ALA A 163 13.53 -3.03 10.44
CA ALA A 163 13.14 -3.77 9.24
C ALA A 163 12.04 -3.06 8.45
N CYS A 164 11.02 -2.50 9.12
CA CYS A 164 9.99 -1.69 8.47
C CYS A 164 10.57 -0.43 7.80
N LEU A 165 11.51 0.26 8.44
CA LEU A 165 12.17 1.43 7.86
C LEU A 165 13.01 1.05 6.64
N VAL A 166 13.81 -0.02 6.72
CA VAL A 166 14.61 -0.52 5.59
C VAL A 166 13.72 -0.92 4.41
N LEU A 167 12.60 -1.61 4.67
CA LEU A 167 11.62 -1.95 3.64
C LEU A 167 10.99 -0.71 3.01
N TYR A 168 10.64 0.30 3.81
CA TYR A 168 10.06 1.55 3.28
C TYR A 168 11.06 2.33 2.44
N VAL A 169 12.32 2.43 2.90
CA VAL A 169 13.40 3.01 2.08
C VAL A 169 13.56 2.23 0.77
N GLN A 170 13.52 0.90 0.80
CA GLN A 170 13.61 0.10 -0.41
C GLN A 170 12.46 0.37 -1.41
N ILE A 171 11.25 0.64 -0.92
CA ILE A 171 10.12 1.08 -1.77
C ILE A 171 10.45 2.42 -2.45
N VAL A 172 10.98 3.38 -1.71
CA VAL A 172 11.42 4.67 -2.27
C VAL A 172 12.50 4.48 -3.33
N LEU A 173 13.50 3.63 -3.05
CA LEU A 173 14.55 3.31 -4.01
C LEU A 173 13.99 2.61 -5.26
N GLY A 174 12.93 1.81 -5.13
CA GLY A 174 12.22 1.22 -6.26
C GLY A 174 11.50 2.25 -7.13
N ALA A 175 10.90 3.28 -6.52
CA ALA A 175 10.33 4.41 -7.25
C ALA A 175 11.43 5.21 -7.97
N LEU A 176 12.56 5.49 -7.31
CA LEU A 176 13.70 6.17 -7.92
C LEU A 176 14.36 5.35 -9.05
N LEU A 177 14.39 4.02 -8.93
CA LEU A 177 14.77 3.14 -10.04
C LEU A 177 13.82 3.31 -11.22
N THR A 178 12.51 3.29 -10.97
CA THR A 178 11.49 3.40 -12.02
C THR A 178 11.59 4.70 -12.81
N HIS A 179 11.83 5.82 -12.12
CA HIS A 179 11.81 7.16 -12.68
C HIS A 179 13.18 7.70 -13.10
N GLY A 180 14.26 7.27 -12.45
CA GLY A 180 15.61 7.81 -12.68
C GLY A 180 16.70 6.77 -12.91
N GLY A 181 16.38 5.48 -12.97
CA GLY A 181 17.34 4.42 -13.30
C GLY A 181 18.37 4.11 -12.20
N TRP A 182 18.10 4.46 -10.93
CA TRP A 182 19.02 4.33 -9.79
C TRP A 182 19.22 2.88 -9.31
N VAL A 183 19.66 1.99 -10.20
CA VAL A 183 19.73 0.54 -9.96
C VAL A 183 20.69 0.17 -8.84
N GLY A 184 21.85 0.84 -8.74
CA GLY A 184 22.84 0.56 -7.70
C GLY A 184 22.30 0.78 -6.28
N LEU A 185 21.57 1.87 -6.06
CA LEU A 185 20.92 2.12 -4.77
C LEU A 185 19.83 1.08 -4.50
N HIS A 186 19.01 0.76 -5.49
CA HIS A 186 17.96 -0.25 -5.34
C HIS A 186 18.52 -1.63 -4.98
N LEU A 187 19.64 -2.05 -5.59
CA LEU A 187 20.32 -3.30 -5.25
C LEU A 187 20.94 -3.28 -3.86
N ALA A 188 21.56 -2.17 -3.46
CA ALA A 188 22.11 -2.00 -2.11
C ALA A 188 21.02 -2.07 -1.03
N GLY A 189 19.88 -1.41 -1.25
CA GLY A 189 18.73 -1.49 -0.36
C GLY A 189 18.09 -2.89 -0.35
N ALA A 190 18.05 -3.58 -1.49
CA ALA A 190 17.61 -4.97 -1.56
C ALA A 190 18.51 -5.87 -0.70
N ALA A 191 19.83 -5.73 -0.80
CA ALA A 191 20.76 -6.46 0.06
C ALA A 191 20.50 -6.19 1.55
N ALA A 192 20.23 -4.95 1.94
CA ALA A 192 19.85 -4.63 3.31
C ALA A 192 18.54 -5.33 3.74
N VAL A 193 17.51 -5.35 2.88
CA VAL A 193 16.27 -6.10 3.14
C VAL A 193 16.55 -7.59 3.33
N PHE A 194 17.41 -8.18 2.49
CA PHE A 194 17.84 -9.58 2.56
C PHE A 194 18.68 -9.91 3.80
N VAL A 195 19.20 -8.91 4.51
CA VAL A 195 19.85 -9.07 5.81
C VAL A 195 18.84 -8.91 6.95
N PHE A 196 18.09 -7.81 6.97
CA PHE A 196 17.23 -7.47 8.11
C PHE A 196 16.03 -8.41 8.26
N VAL A 197 15.39 -8.82 7.15
CA VAL A 197 14.18 -9.66 7.19
C VAL A 197 14.50 -11.06 7.76
N PRO A 198 15.56 -11.77 7.33
CA PRO A 198 15.96 -13.02 7.98
C PRO A 198 16.32 -12.87 9.46
N ILE A 199 17.01 -11.79 9.86
CA ILE A 199 17.38 -11.57 11.26
C ILE A 199 16.12 -11.36 12.11
N VAL A 200 15.18 -10.48 11.71
CA VAL A 200 13.96 -10.25 12.50
C VAL A 200 13.09 -11.50 12.57
N THR A 201 12.96 -12.26 11.48
CA THR A 201 12.17 -13.49 11.46
C THR A 201 12.82 -14.60 12.29
N ALA A 202 14.14 -14.71 12.32
CA ALA A 202 14.87 -15.63 13.19
C ALA A 202 14.71 -15.27 14.67
N ARG A 203 14.91 -13.99 15.04
CA ARG A 203 14.74 -13.51 16.42
C ARG A 203 13.29 -13.65 16.90
N ALA A 204 12.31 -13.38 16.04
CA ALA A 204 10.91 -13.56 16.35
C ALA A 204 10.57 -15.03 16.62
N ARG A 205 11.06 -15.96 15.80
CA ARG A 205 10.87 -17.42 16.00
C ARG A 205 11.57 -17.93 17.25
N ALA A 206 12.77 -17.41 17.56
CA ALA A 206 13.54 -17.79 18.75
C ALA A 206 12.82 -17.47 20.08
N THR A 207 11.81 -16.59 20.07
CA THR A 207 10.97 -16.35 21.26
C THR A 207 10.08 -17.53 21.63
N GLY A 208 9.91 -18.53 20.74
CA GLY A 208 9.00 -19.66 20.93
C GLY A 208 7.51 -19.29 20.84
N GLN A 209 7.16 -18.03 20.57
CA GLN A 209 5.78 -17.56 20.58
C GLN A 209 5.06 -17.93 19.26
N PRO A 210 3.97 -18.73 19.30
CA PRO A 210 3.27 -19.15 18.08
C PRO A 210 2.73 -17.99 17.24
N ALA A 211 2.38 -16.88 17.90
CA ALA A 211 1.89 -15.66 17.28
C ALA A 211 2.87 -15.05 16.26
N PHE A 212 4.17 -15.30 16.39
CA PHE A 212 5.20 -14.77 15.49
C PHE A 212 5.60 -15.73 14.36
N ALA A 213 5.35 -17.03 14.52
CA ALA A 213 5.80 -18.04 13.56
C ALA A 213 5.09 -17.93 12.19
N GLY A 214 3.80 -17.59 12.17
CA GLY A 214 3.04 -17.35 10.95
C GLY A 214 3.57 -16.15 10.16
N PRO A 215 3.58 -14.94 10.75
CA PRO A 215 4.14 -13.75 10.11
C PRO A 215 5.60 -13.91 9.67
N ALA A 216 6.43 -14.59 10.46
CA ALA A 216 7.82 -14.84 10.10
C ALA A 216 7.96 -15.67 8.82
N ARG A 217 7.16 -16.75 8.68
CA ARG A 217 7.14 -17.58 7.46
C ARG A 217 6.60 -16.80 6.26
N ALA A 218 5.54 -16.02 6.44
CA ALA A 218 4.98 -15.19 5.38
C ALA A 218 5.99 -14.15 4.88
N LEU A 219 6.69 -13.45 5.78
CA LEU A 219 7.73 -12.48 5.41
C LEU A 219 8.88 -13.12 4.62
N LEU A 220 9.36 -14.29 5.04
CA LEU A 220 10.40 -15.02 4.30
C LEU A 220 9.89 -15.50 2.93
N GLY A 221 8.65 -15.99 2.84
CA GLY A 221 8.05 -16.37 1.56
C GLY A 221 7.93 -15.19 0.60
N LEU A 222 7.43 -14.04 1.08
CA LEU A 222 7.35 -12.81 0.27
C LEU A 222 8.72 -12.31 -0.16
N LEU A 223 9.72 -12.39 0.72
CA LEU A 223 11.10 -12.04 0.38
C LEU A 223 11.63 -12.89 -0.79
N LEU A 224 11.37 -14.20 -0.77
CA LEU A 224 11.76 -15.11 -1.85
C LEU A 224 11.00 -14.83 -3.15
N VAL A 225 9.71 -14.52 -3.09
CA VAL A 225 8.89 -14.18 -4.26
C VAL A 225 9.31 -12.83 -4.87
N GLN A 226 9.80 -11.89 -4.05
CA GLN A 226 10.19 -10.57 -4.53
C GLN A 226 11.39 -10.61 -5.49
N LEU A 227 12.30 -11.58 -5.37
CA LEU A 227 13.45 -11.71 -6.27
C LEU A 227 13.06 -11.99 -7.73
N PRO A 228 12.30 -13.06 -8.05
CA PRO A 228 11.88 -13.31 -9.42
C PRO A 228 10.96 -12.22 -9.95
N LEU A 229 10.12 -11.60 -9.11
CA LEU A 229 9.30 -10.45 -9.53
C LEU A 229 10.17 -9.24 -9.90
N GLY A 230 11.16 -8.89 -9.08
CA GLY A 230 12.08 -7.78 -9.35
C GLY A 230 12.95 -8.03 -10.57
N ALA A 231 13.49 -9.24 -10.71
CA ALA A 231 14.26 -9.65 -11.88
C ALA A 231 13.40 -9.62 -13.15
N GLY A 232 12.20 -10.19 -13.10
CA GLY A 232 11.26 -10.17 -14.22
C GLY A 232 10.87 -8.75 -14.64
N ALA A 233 10.57 -7.87 -13.68
CA ALA A 233 10.27 -6.47 -13.96
C ALA A 233 11.46 -5.69 -14.55
N PHE A 234 12.70 -6.02 -14.17
CA PHE A 234 13.89 -5.41 -14.75
C PHE A 234 14.16 -5.90 -16.17
N LEU A 235 13.95 -7.20 -16.45
CA LEU A 235 14.16 -7.80 -17.76
C LEU A 235 13.07 -7.45 -18.78
N ALA A 236 11.87 -7.07 -18.32
CA ALA A 236 10.75 -6.68 -19.16
C ALA A 236 10.76 -5.19 -19.57
N ARG A 237 11.73 -4.41 -19.08
CA ARG A 237 11.97 -3.01 -19.48
C ARG A 237 12.86 -2.95 -20.71
#